data_AF-A0A4Q1A9Z2-F1
#
_entry.id   AF-A0A4Q1A9Z2-F1
#
_cell.length_a   1.000
_cell.length_b   1.000
_cell.length_c   1.000
_cell.angle_alpha   90.00
_cell.angle_beta   90.00
_cell.angle_gamma   90.00
#
_symmetry.space_group_name_H-M   'P 1'
#
loop_
_entity.id
_entity.type
_entity.pdbx_description
1 polymer ?
#
loop_
_entity_poly.entity_id
_entity_poly.type
_entity_poly.pdbx_seq_one_letter_code
_entity_poly.pdbx_strand_id
1 'polypeptide(L)' 'MAKKEIKTQSELADLLGISKNQLSNILSDEFDPIKSNVRKIADFFDISPLSIIKDKKEKD' A
#
# COMPACT_ATOMS: atom_id res chain seq x y z
N MET A 1 -6.61 -1.42 12.48
CA MET A 1 -6.29 -0.79 13.78
C MET A 1 -6.95 -1.55 14.92
N ALA A 2 -8.29 -1.61 14.99
CA ALA A 2 -9.03 -2.31 16.06
C ALA A 2 -8.68 -3.80 16.24
N LYS A 3 -8.50 -4.58 15.16
CA LYS A 3 -8.10 -6.01 15.26
C LYS A 3 -6.69 -6.25 15.81
N LYS A 4 -5.84 -5.22 15.91
CA LYS A 4 -4.50 -5.28 16.50
C LYS A 4 -4.38 -4.39 17.75
N GLU A 5 -5.50 -3.97 18.32
CA GLU A 5 -5.57 -3.08 19.49
C GLU A 5 -4.86 -1.72 19.36
N ILE A 6 -4.52 -1.30 18.14
CA ILE A 6 -3.89 0.01 17.88
C ILE A 6 -4.95 1.09 17.98
N LYS A 7 -4.77 2.04 18.90
CA LYS A 7 -5.78 3.04 19.27
C LYS A 7 -5.66 4.33 18.48
N THR A 8 -4.45 4.66 18.00
CA THR A 8 -4.20 5.93 17.29
C THR A 8 -3.33 5.76 16.05
N GLN A 9 -3.41 6.71 15.14
CA GLN A 9 -2.50 6.78 13.99
C GLN A 9 -1.05 7.02 14.41
N SER A 10 -0.81 7.77 15.49
CA SER A 10 0.55 7.99 16.00
C SER A 10 1.20 6.66 16.44
N GLU A 11 0.46 5.85 17.20
CA GLU A 11 0.92 4.53 17.63
C GLU A 11 1.22 3.60 16.44
N LEU A 12 0.39 3.66 15.39
CA LEU A 12 0.66 2.92 14.16
C LEU A 12 1.94 3.40 13.47
N ALA A 13 2.17 4.71 13.40
CA ALA A 13 3.36 5.28 12.79
C ALA A 13 4.63 4.85 13.56
N ASP A 14 4.58 4.90 14.88
CA ASP A 14 5.66 4.46 15.77
C ASP A 14 5.97 2.96 15.60
N LEU A 15 4.93 2.11 15.59
CA LEU A 15 5.08 0.66 15.37
C LEU A 15 5.65 0.30 13.99
N LEU A 16 5.36 1.11 12.99
CA LEU A 16 5.87 0.94 11.62
C LEU A 16 7.25 1.59 11.40
N GLY A 17 7.75 2.36 12.38
CA GLY A 17 9.01 3.11 12.25
C GLY A 17 8.95 4.22 11.20
N ILE A 18 7.76 4.79 10.94
CA ILE A 18 7.56 5.89 10.00
C ILE A 18 7.04 7.13 10.72
N SER A 19 7.22 8.29 10.10
CA SER A 19 6.62 9.51 10.63
C SER A 19 5.09 9.52 10.51
N LYS A 20 4.42 10.25 11.39
CA LYS A 20 2.97 10.48 11.31
C LYS A 20 2.55 11.07 9.97
N ASN A 21 3.36 11.97 9.39
CA ASN A 21 3.08 12.55 8.07
C ASN A 21 3.16 11.52 6.95
N GLN A 22 4.14 10.62 6.98
CA GLN A 22 4.21 9.51 6.01
C GLN A 22 2.98 8.61 6.13
N LEU A 23 2.54 8.29 7.35
CA LEU A 23 1.33 7.51 7.55
C LEU A 23 0.09 8.26 7.03
N SER A 24 -0.07 9.55 7.34
CA SER A 24 -1.17 10.36 6.83
C SER A 24 -1.20 10.38 5.31
N ASN A 25 -0.03 10.49 4.66
CA ASN A 25 0.06 10.43 3.22
C ASN A 25 -0.35 9.04 2.70
N ILE A 26 0.10 7.95 3.31
CA ILE A 26 -0.29 6.59 2.91
C ILE A 26 -1.79 6.34 3.05
N LEU A 27 -2.43 6.99 4.02
CA LEU A 27 -3.87 6.86 4.29
C LEU A 27 -4.73 7.84 3.49
N SER A 28 -4.14 8.74 2.69
CA SER A 28 -4.91 9.68 1.89
C SER A 28 -5.54 8.99 0.68
N ASP A 29 -6.66 9.53 0.21
CA ASP A 29 -7.34 9.03 -0.98
C ASP A 29 -6.51 9.19 -2.27
N GLU A 30 -5.52 10.09 -2.25
CA GLU A 30 -4.61 10.34 -3.37
C GLU A 30 -3.42 9.38 -3.43
N PHE A 31 -3.20 8.57 -2.38
CA PHE A 31 -2.07 7.67 -2.33
C PHE A 31 -2.28 6.43 -3.21
N ASP A 32 -1.49 6.34 -4.28
CA ASP A 32 -1.39 5.13 -5.08
C ASP A 32 -0.13 4.33 -4.72
N PRO A 33 -0.24 3.15 -4.08
CA PRO A 33 0.90 2.28 -3.82
C PRO A 33 1.45 1.63 -5.10
N ILE A 34 0.74 1.73 -6.22
CA ILE A 34 1.13 1.11 -7.49
C ILE A 34 2.02 2.06 -8.27
N LYS A 35 3.18 1.56 -8.72
CA LYS A 35 4.06 2.33 -9.59
C LYS A 35 3.35 2.70 -10.90
N SER A 36 3.52 3.94 -11.34
CA SER A 36 2.88 4.48 -12.56
C SER A 36 3.08 3.61 -13.81
N ASN A 37 4.24 2.99 -13.99
CA ASN A 37 4.47 2.08 -15.13
C ASN A 37 3.64 0.80 -15.05
N VAL A 38 3.42 0.25 -13.85
CA VAL A 38 2.56 -0.92 -13.66
C VAL A 38 1.12 -0.54 -13.99
N ARG A 39 0.67 0.64 -13.57
CA ARG A 39 -0.65 1.19 -13.92
C ARG A 39 -0.83 1.32 -15.43
N LYS A 40 0.13 1.95 -16.11
CA LYS A 40 0.10 2.11 -17.58
C LYS A 40 0.00 0.79 -18.33
N ILE A 41 0.75 -0.23 -17.88
CA ILE A 41 0.69 -1.57 -18.48
C ILE A 41 -0.69 -2.18 -18.26
N ALA A 42 -1.21 -2.10 -17.04
CA ALA A 42 -2.52 -2.64 -16.68
C ALA A 42 -3.64 -2.00 -17.51
N ASP A 43 -3.62 -0.67 -17.62
CA ASP A 43 -4.58 0.09 -18.41
C ASP A 43 -4.47 -0.24 -19.91
N PHE A 44 -3.26 -0.46 -20.43
CA PHE A 44 -3.04 -0.85 -21.84
C PHE A 44 -3.63 -2.22 -22.17
N PHE A 45 -3.58 -3.16 -21.25
CA PHE A 45 -4.10 -4.52 -21.42
C PHE A 45 -5.53 -4.72 -20.88
N ASP A 46 -6.15 -3.67 -20.35
CA ASP A 46 -7.47 -3.72 -19.68
C ASP A 46 -7.54 -4.79 -18.57
N ILE A 47 -6.49 -4.86 -17.75
CA ILE A 47 -6.39 -5.79 -16.63
C ILE A 47 -6.19 -5.04 -15.31
N SER A 48 -6.39 -5.75 -14.19
CA SER A 48 -6.04 -5.20 -12.88
C SER A 48 -4.51 -5.09 -12.72
N PRO A 49 -3.97 -3.98 -12.17
CA PRO A 49 -2.55 -3.87 -11.83
C PRO A 49 -2.07 -4.97 -10.89
N LEU A 50 -2.98 -5.53 -10.07
CA LEU A 50 -2.69 -6.65 -9.17
C LEU A 50 -2.36 -7.95 -9.93
N SER A 51 -2.81 -8.11 -11.16
CA SER A 51 -2.47 -9.27 -12.01
C SER A 51 -1.01 -9.26 -12.48
N ILE A 52 -0.37 -8.08 -12.47
CA ILE A 52 1.04 -7.92 -12.84
C ILE A 52 1.95 -8.13 -11.62
N ILE A 53 1.48 -7.73 -10.44
CA ILE A 53 2.24 -7.78 -9.20
C ILE A 53 2.19 -9.21 -8.67
N LYS A 54 3.29 -9.95 -8.85
CA LYS A 54 3.45 -11.26 -8.23
C LYS A 54 3.64 -11.10 -6.72
N ASP A 55 2.84 -11.83 -5.95
CA ASP A 55 3.07 -11.94 -4.53
C ASP A 55 4.42 -12.65 -4.31
N LYS A 56 5.24 -12.19 -3.36
CA LYS A 56 6.58 -12.77 -3.10
C LYS A 56 6.52 -14.18 -2.48
N LYS A 57 5.36 -14.84 -2.54
CA LYS A 57 5.04 -16.09 -1.85
C LYS A 57 4.91 -17.33 -2.75
N GLU A 58 5.53 -17.32 -3.92
CA GLU A 58 5.82 -18.58 -4.64
C GLU A 58 7.34 -18.77 -4.71
N LYS A 59 7.87 -19.37 -3.64
CA LYS A 59 8.97 -20.32 -3.79
C LYS A 59 8.30 -21.70 -3.79
N ASP A 60 8.15 -22.28 -4.97
CA ASP A 60 8.06 -23.73 -5.11
C ASP A 60 9.35 -24.40 -4.59
#